data_AF-A0A2D4HRU9-F1
#
_entry.id   AF-A0A2D4HRU9-F1
#
_cell.length_a   1.000
_cell.length_b   1.000
_cell.length_c   1.000
_cell.angle_alpha   90.00
_cell.angle_beta   90.00
_cell.angle_gamma   90.00
#
_symmetry.space_group_name_H-M   'P 1'
#
loop_
_entity.id
_entity.type
_entity.pdbx_description
1 polymer ?
#
loop_
_entity_poly.entity_id
_entity_poly.type
_entity_poly.pdbx_seq_one_letter_code
_entity_poly.pdbx_strand_id
1 'polypeptide(L)'
;AEYMGSSGSRIFVYWWPRHNGNPHDLLDIKQMRDKNRKPVVMKIKPGISEFATSPEKVSDYIFPLLNFAAEHIPRAKHKETPLYILCTAGMRILPESQQKAILEDLLTDIPVHFDFLFSDSHAEVISGKQEGVYAWIGINFVLGKFEHMDEEDEA
;
A
#
# COMPACT_ATOMS: atom_id res chain seq x y z
N ALA A 1 -0.59 -2.47 -0.52
CA ALA A 1 0.07 -1.18 -0.33
C ALA A 1 0.82 -0.83 -1.59
N GLU A 2 0.66 0.40 -2.08
CA GLU A 2 1.39 0.94 -3.21
C GLU A 2 2.43 1.95 -2.72
N TYR A 3 3.68 1.79 -3.16
CA TYR A 3 4.77 2.73 -2.93
C TYR A 3 5.04 3.49 -4.22
N MET A 4 4.75 4.79 -4.21
CA MET A 4 4.96 5.67 -5.36
C MET A 4 6.22 6.51 -5.15
N GLY A 5 7.31 6.07 -5.79
CA GLY A 5 8.61 6.73 -5.73
C GLY A 5 8.89 7.58 -6.97
N SER A 6 9.90 8.43 -6.87
CA SER A 6 10.33 9.33 -7.96
C SER A 6 10.72 8.60 -9.27
N SER A 7 11.13 7.33 -9.19
CA SER A 7 11.56 6.54 -10.35
C SER A 7 10.53 5.52 -10.84
N GLY A 8 9.37 5.43 -10.19
CA GLY A 8 8.31 4.48 -10.53
C GLY A 8 7.37 4.16 -9.37
N SER A 9 6.22 3.57 -9.72
CA SER A 9 5.23 3.07 -8.75
C SER A 9 5.30 1.55 -8.61
N ARG A 10 4.95 1.03 -7.43
CA ARG A 10 5.01 -0.41 -7.11
C ARG A 10 3.84 -0.81 -6.24
N ILE A 11 3.14 -1.87 -6.61
CA ILE A 11 2.07 -2.45 -5.78
C ILE A 11 2.51 -3.76 -5.14
N PHE A 12 2.17 -3.91 -3.86
CA PHE A 12 2.39 -5.12 -3.07
C PHE A 12 1.06 -5.61 -2.54
N VAL A 13 0.78 -6.90 -2.73
CA VAL A 13 -0.40 -7.57 -2.17
C VAL A 13 0.02 -8.39 -0.95
N TYR A 14 -0.65 -8.15 0.18
CA TYR A 14 -0.46 -8.88 1.43
C TYR A 14 -1.75 -9.57 1.81
N TRP A 15 -1.64 -10.64 2.59
CA TRP A 15 -2.77 -11.36 3.17
C TRP A 15 -2.40 -11.82 4.57
N TRP A 16 -3.41 -12.16 5.36
CA TRP A 16 -3.24 -12.75 6.68
C TRP A 16 -4.40 -13.72 6.94
N PRO A 17 -4.17 -14.79 7.71
CA PRO A 17 -5.25 -15.64 8.19
C PRO A 17 -6.14 -14.90 9.19
N ARG A 18 -7.24 -15.53 9.60
CA ARG A 18 -8.06 -15.02 10.70
C ARG A 18 -7.19 -14.91 11.95
N HIS A 19 -7.27 -13.76 12.63
CA HIS A 19 -6.59 -13.53 13.90
C HIS A 19 -7.06 -14.54 14.96
N ASN A 20 -6.15 -14.95 15.84
CA ASN A 20 -6.38 -16.02 16.82
C ASN A 20 -7.23 -15.57 18.03
N GLY A 21 -7.51 -14.27 18.16
CA GLY A 21 -8.28 -13.67 19.25
C GLY A 21 -7.44 -13.24 20.45
N ASN A 22 -6.13 -13.52 20.47
CA ASN A 22 -5.24 -13.07 21.53
C ASN A 22 -4.95 -11.56 21.38
N PRO A 23 -5.35 -10.70 22.33
CA PRO A 23 -5.13 -9.26 22.22
C PRO A 23 -3.64 -8.85 22.21
N HIS A 24 -2.73 -9.74 22.60
CA HIS A 24 -1.28 -9.50 22.55
C HIS A 24 -0.66 -9.86 21.20
N ASP A 25 -1.37 -10.57 20.33
CA ASP A 25 -0.83 -10.96 19.02
C ASP A 25 -1.21 -9.97 17.93
N LEU A 26 -0.23 -9.64 17.07
CA LEU A 26 -0.49 -8.90 15.84
C LEU A 26 -1.10 -9.82 14.75
N LEU A 27 -1.56 -9.22 13.66
CA LEU A 27 -1.91 -9.97 12.45
C LEU A 27 -0.68 -10.65 11.87
N ASP A 28 -0.81 -11.92 11.50
CA ASP A 28 0.20 -12.69 10.75
C ASP A 28 0.20 -12.29 9.26
N ILE A 29 0.67 -11.07 8.99
CA ILE A 29 0.73 -10.47 7.66
C ILE A 29 1.85 -11.10 6.84
N LYS A 30 1.48 -11.65 5.68
CA LYS A 30 2.39 -12.27 4.72
C LYS A 30 2.25 -11.67 3.35
N GLN A 31 3.37 -11.54 2.63
CA GLN A 31 3.31 -11.16 1.22
C GLN A 31 2.63 -12.28 0.42
N MET A 32 1.63 -11.93 -0.38
CA MET A 32 0.91 -12.88 -1.22
C MET A 32 1.86 -13.48 -2.25
N ARG A 33 1.66 -14.77 -2.56
CA ARG A 33 2.40 -15.48 -3.60
C ARG A 33 1.45 -16.00 -4.67
N ASP A 34 1.88 -15.93 -5.92
CA ASP A 34 1.15 -16.47 -7.06
C ASP A 34 1.22 -18.01 -7.10
N LYS A 35 0.57 -18.60 -8.11
CA LYS A 35 0.59 -20.06 -8.38
C LYS A 35 2.00 -20.64 -8.56
N ASN A 36 2.99 -19.82 -8.89
CA ASN A 36 4.39 -20.20 -9.08
C ASN A 36 5.25 -19.94 -7.84
N ARG A 37 4.63 -19.61 -6.70
CA ARG A 37 5.28 -19.22 -5.44
C ARG A 37 6.11 -17.93 -5.54
N LYS A 38 5.87 -17.09 -6.55
CA LYS A 38 6.51 -15.78 -6.68
C LYS A 38 5.72 -14.71 -5.91
N PRO A 39 6.40 -13.73 -5.29
CA PRO A 39 5.70 -12.63 -4.63
C PRO A 39 4.80 -11.87 -5.61
N VAL A 40 3.56 -11.58 -5.20
CA VAL A 40 2.63 -10.74 -5.97
C VAL A 40 3.04 -9.29 -5.80
N VAL A 41 3.88 -8.85 -6.72
CA VAL A 41 4.42 -7.48 -6.81
C VAL A 41 4.52 -7.07 -8.27
N MET A 42 4.09 -5.85 -8.58
CA MET A 42 4.26 -5.26 -9.90
C MET A 42 4.88 -3.86 -9.76
N LYS A 43 5.63 -3.45 -10.78
CA LYS A 43 6.30 -2.15 -10.84
C LYS A 43 6.07 -1.54 -12.22
N ILE A 44 5.81 -0.24 -12.27
CA ILE A 44 5.68 0.54 -13.50
C ILE A 44 6.55 1.80 -13.44
N LYS A 45 6.75 2.43 -14.60
CA LYS A 45 7.50 3.68 -14.79
C LYS A 45 6.70 4.59 -15.73
N PRO A 46 6.84 5.93 -15.66
CA PRO A 46 7.75 6.70 -14.79
C PRO A 46 7.23 6.83 -13.35
N GLY A 47 7.76 7.73 -12.51
CA GLY A 47 7.18 7.98 -11.18
C GLY A 47 5.89 8.82 -11.25
N ILE A 48 5.04 8.75 -10.22
CA ILE A 48 3.78 9.50 -10.18
C ILE A 48 3.99 11.03 -10.25
N SER A 49 5.13 11.52 -9.78
CA SER A 49 5.46 12.95 -9.79
C SER A 49 5.60 13.55 -11.20
N GLU A 50 5.80 12.72 -12.24
CA GLU A 50 5.85 13.20 -13.63
C GLU A 50 4.48 13.72 -14.12
N PHE A 51 3.39 13.40 -13.41
CA PHE A 51 2.04 13.83 -13.74
C PHE A 51 1.65 15.14 -13.05
N ALA A 52 2.60 15.86 -12.46
CA ALA A 52 2.37 17.12 -11.73
C ALA A 52 1.63 18.21 -12.53
N THR A 53 1.75 18.20 -13.86
CA THR A 53 1.08 19.14 -14.78
C THR A 53 -0.08 18.51 -15.55
N SER A 54 -0.37 17.23 -15.32
CA SER A 54 -1.48 16.49 -15.94
C SER A 54 -2.07 15.50 -14.93
N PRO A 55 -2.61 15.98 -13.79
CA PRO A 55 -3.13 15.13 -12.72
C PRO A 55 -4.25 14.21 -13.21
N GLU A 56 -5.03 14.63 -14.21
CA GLU A 56 -6.14 13.85 -14.80
C GLU A 56 -5.71 12.54 -15.47
N LYS A 57 -4.40 12.32 -15.65
CA LYS A 57 -3.85 11.09 -16.25
C LYS A 57 -3.31 10.12 -15.21
N VAL A 58 -3.34 10.49 -13.94
CA VAL A 58 -2.64 9.72 -12.92
C VAL A 58 -3.36 8.42 -12.58
N SER A 59 -4.69 8.42 -12.61
CA SER A 59 -5.51 7.23 -12.41
C SER A 59 -5.26 6.19 -13.50
N ASP A 60 -5.34 6.58 -14.78
CA ASP A 60 -4.98 5.73 -15.92
C ASP A 60 -3.57 5.13 -15.79
N TYR A 61 -2.60 5.91 -15.31
CA TYR A 61 -1.23 5.45 -15.11
C TYR A 61 -1.12 4.35 -14.04
N ILE A 62 -1.91 4.39 -12.97
CA ILE A 62 -1.85 3.38 -11.88
C ILE A 62 -2.77 2.18 -12.11
N PHE A 63 -3.77 2.28 -12.98
CA PHE A 63 -4.71 1.19 -13.26
C PHE A 63 -4.05 -0.15 -13.63
N PRO A 64 -2.92 -0.22 -14.36
CA PRO A 64 -2.21 -1.47 -14.55
C PRO A 64 -1.82 -2.18 -13.24
N LEU A 65 -1.43 -1.41 -12.21
CA LEU A 65 -1.10 -1.95 -10.89
C LEU A 65 -2.36 -2.43 -10.15
N LEU A 66 -3.44 -1.64 -10.17
CA LEU A 66 -4.69 -1.98 -9.50
C LEU A 66 -5.36 -3.21 -10.14
N ASN A 67 -5.36 -3.29 -11.47
CA ASN A 67 -5.84 -4.47 -12.21
C ASN A 67 -5.02 -5.71 -11.84
N PHE A 68 -3.69 -5.60 -11.82
CA PHE A 68 -2.82 -6.69 -11.38
C PHE A 68 -3.15 -7.18 -9.96
N ALA A 69 -3.41 -6.28 -9.01
CA ALA A 69 -3.83 -6.67 -7.67
C ALA A 69 -5.23 -7.32 -7.67
N ALA A 70 -6.19 -6.74 -8.39
CA ALA A 70 -7.55 -7.25 -8.50
C ALA A 70 -7.63 -8.65 -9.13
N GLU A 71 -6.73 -8.99 -10.06
CA GLU A 71 -6.60 -10.33 -10.64
C GLU A 71 -6.16 -11.39 -9.62
N HIS A 72 -5.36 -11.00 -8.62
CA HIS A 72 -4.86 -11.93 -7.60
C HIS A 72 -5.77 -12.04 -6.39
N ILE A 73 -6.46 -10.96 -6.02
CA ILE A 73 -7.35 -10.94 -4.85
C ILE A 73 -8.71 -11.55 -5.26
N PRO A 74 -9.25 -12.53 -4.52
CA PRO A 74 -10.58 -13.08 -4.81
C PRO A 74 -11.64 -11.98 -4.86
N ARG A 75 -12.50 -12.01 -5.88
CA ARG A 75 -13.51 -10.95 -6.10
C ARG A 75 -14.42 -10.69 -4.89
N ALA A 76 -14.79 -11.76 -4.17
CA ALA A 76 -15.60 -11.66 -2.96
C ALA A 76 -14.90 -10.87 -1.82
N LYS A 77 -13.58 -10.71 -1.86
CA LYS A 77 -12.78 -9.99 -0.87
C LYS A 77 -12.44 -8.55 -1.26
N HIS A 78 -12.73 -8.11 -2.49
CA HIS A 78 -12.41 -6.75 -2.95
C HIS A 78 -12.97 -5.69 -2.00
N LYS A 79 -14.25 -5.79 -1.65
CA LYS A 79 -14.95 -4.87 -0.73
C LYS A 79 -14.47 -4.87 0.71
N GLU A 80 -13.66 -5.84 1.10
CA GLU A 80 -13.05 -5.95 2.43
C GLU A 80 -11.55 -5.64 2.39
N THR A 81 -10.98 -5.39 1.21
CA THR A 81 -9.54 -5.21 1.04
C THR A 81 -9.20 -3.71 1.02
N PRO A 82 -8.46 -3.20 2.02
CA PRO A 82 -7.99 -1.83 2.00
C PRO A 82 -6.88 -1.61 0.98
N LEU A 83 -7.04 -0.57 0.16
CA LEU A 83 -6.01 -0.05 -0.72
C LEU A 83 -5.33 1.12 0.00
N TYR A 84 -4.00 1.13 0.04
CA TYR A 84 -3.22 2.27 0.54
C TYR A 84 -2.26 2.71 -0.55
N ILE A 85 -2.28 4.00 -0.88
CA ILE A 85 -1.39 4.66 -1.82
C ILE A 85 -0.51 5.64 -1.05
N LEU A 86 0.76 5.30 -0.91
CA LEU A 86 1.73 6.10 -0.15
C LEU A 86 2.79 6.67 -1.09
N CYS A 87 2.77 7.98 -1.25
CA CYS A 87 3.68 8.73 -2.10
C CYS A 87 4.91 9.20 -1.32
N THR A 88 6.10 9.07 -1.90
CA THR A 88 7.36 9.41 -1.20
C THR A 88 8.05 10.65 -1.80
N ALA A 89 9.38 10.65 -1.86
CA ALA A 89 10.21 11.83 -2.13
C ALA A 89 9.82 12.59 -3.42
N GLY A 90 9.41 11.89 -4.49
CA GLY A 90 9.02 12.53 -5.74
C GLY A 90 7.81 13.45 -5.62
N MET A 91 6.83 13.09 -4.78
CA MET A 91 5.67 13.94 -4.53
C MET A 91 5.97 15.04 -3.51
N ARG A 92 6.84 14.79 -2.52
CA ARG A 92 7.22 15.78 -1.49
C ARG A 92 7.84 17.06 -2.06
N ILE A 93 8.50 16.98 -3.21
CA ILE A 93 9.16 18.14 -3.83
C ILE A 93 8.21 19.00 -4.67
N LEU A 94 7.00 18.51 -4.96
CA LEU A 94 6.00 19.26 -5.72
C LEU A 94 5.37 20.35 -4.83
N PRO A 95 4.90 21.46 -5.40
CA PRO A 95 3.96 22.37 -4.74
C PRO A 95 2.76 21.62 -4.16
N GLU A 96 2.29 22.05 -2.98
CA GLU A 96 1.16 21.42 -2.28
C GLU A 96 -0.11 21.35 -3.15
N SER A 97 -0.35 22.37 -3.99
CA SER A 97 -1.47 22.37 -4.93
C SER A 97 -1.40 21.24 -5.96
N GLN A 98 -0.20 20.89 -6.44
CA GLN A 98 0.00 19.78 -7.39
C GLN A 98 -0.10 18.43 -6.69
N GLN A 99 0.43 18.33 -5.47
CA GLN A 99 0.24 17.12 -4.65
C GLN A 99 -1.24 16.83 -4.44
N LYS A 100 -2.00 17.86 -4.03
CA LYS A 100 -3.43 17.76 -3.79
C LYS A 100 -4.20 17.37 -5.05
N ALA A 101 -3.92 18.02 -6.19
CA ALA A 101 -4.60 17.70 -7.45
C ALA A 101 -4.41 16.24 -7.89
N ILE A 102 -3.19 15.68 -7.73
CA ILE A 102 -2.91 14.27 -8.00
C ILE A 102 -3.70 13.37 -7.05
N LEU A 103 -3.68 13.65 -5.74
CA LEU A 103 -4.40 12.84 -4.77
C LEU A 103 -5.92 12.89 -4.98
N GLU A 104 -6.47 14.05 -5.33
CA GLU A 104 -7.89 14.22 -5.62
C GLU A 104 -8.33 13.41 -6.86
N ASP A 105 -7.52 13.36 -7.92
CA ASP A 105 -7.81 12.51 -9.08
C ASP A 105 -7.90 11.04 -8.67
N LEU A 106 -6.91 10.54 -7.93
CA LEU A 106 -6.92 9.16 -7.42
C LEU A 106 -8.13 8.87 -6.52
N LEU A 107 -8.45 9.78 -5.60
CA LEU A 107 -9.55 9.62 -4.65
C LEU A 107 -10.92 9.63 -5.32
N THR A 108 -11.06 10.34 -6.45
CA THR A 108 -12.33 10.42 -7.18
C THR A 108 -12.51 9.29 -8.18
N ASP A 109 -11.44 8.89 -8.89
CA ASP A 109 -11.55 7.96 -10.00
C ASP A 109 -11.46 6.49 -9.56
N ILE A 110 -10.55 6.14 -8.63
CA ILE A 110 -10.37 4.74 -8.19
C ILE A 110 -11.67 4.10 -7.68
N PRO A 111 -12.49 4.74 -6.83
CA PRO A 111 -13.73 4.12 -6.33
C PRO A 111 -14.79 3.87 -7.41
N VAL A 112 -14.70 4.54 -8.56
CA VAL A 112 -15.60 4.30 -9.71
C VAL A 112 -15.24 3.00 -10.43
N HIS A 113 -13.95 2.63 -10.42
CA HIS A 113 -13.40 1.52 -11.19
C HIS A 113 -13.11 0.26 -10.36
N PHE A 114 -12.88 0.41 -9.05
CA PHE A 114 -12.46 -0.67 -8.16
C PHE A 114 -13.28 -0.71 -6.86
N ASP A 115 -13.64 -1.93 -6.43
CA ASP A 115 -14.41 -2.20 -5.22
C ASP A 115 -13.55 -2.22 -3.93
N PHE A 116 -12.28 -1.79 -3.98
CA PHE A 116 -11.41 -1.77 -2.79
C PHE A 116 -11.86 -0.72 -1.78
N LEU A 117 -11.58 -0.97 -0.48
CA LEU A 117 -11.79 0.05 0.55
C LEU A 117 -10.76 1.17 0.36
N PHE A 118 -11.23 2.31 -0.12
CA PHE A 118 -10.40 3.46 -0.46
C PHE A 118 -11.13 4.76 -0.13
N SER A 119 -10.45 5.68 0.55
CA SER A 119 -10.98 6.96 1.03
C SER A 119 -9.83 7.94 1.25
N ASP A 120 -10.12 9.18 1.63
CA ASP A 120 -9.13 10.24 1.80
C ASP A 120 -7.93 9.85 2.68
N SER A 121 -8.16 9.07 3.75
CA SER A 121 -7.10 8.58 4.65
C SER A 121 -6.19 7.49 4.04
N HIS A 122 -6.50 7.02 2.84
CA HIS A 122 -5.80 5.94 2.15
C HIS A 122 -4.83 6.44 1.08
N ALA A 123 -4.87 7.73 0.73
CA ALA A 123 -3.97 8.34 -0.25
C ALA A 123 -3.19 9.48 0.43
N GLU A 124 -1.88 9.31 0.62
CA GLU A 124 -1.08 10.26 1.40
C GLU A 124 0.32 10.46 0.80
N VAL A 125 0.81 11.70 0.83
CA VAL A 125 2.24 11.99 0.67
C VAL A 125 2.91 11.86 2.04
N ILE A 126 3.61 10.74 2.26
CA ILE A 126 4.24 10.46 3.55
C ILE A 126 5.55 11.24 3.71
N SER A 127 5.80 11.71 4.92
CA SER A 127 7.08 12.30 5.31
C SER A 127 8.21 11.28 5.32
N GLY A 128 9.46 11.74 5.21
CA GLY A 128 10.62 10.87 5.36
C GLY A 128 10.70 10.20 6.75
N LYS A 129 10.13 10.84 7.78
CA LYS A 129 10.03 10.27 9.12
C LYS A 129 9.05 9.09 9.15
N GLN A 130 7.85 9.25 8.56
CA GLN A 130 6.89 8.15 8.42
C GLN A 130 7.48 6.99 7.63
N GLU A 131 8.15 7.28 6.51
CA GLU A 131 8.86 6.27 5.71
C GLU A 131 9.88 5.48 6.55
N GLY A 132 10.66 6.17 7.38
CA GLY A 132 11.59 5.53 8.33
C GLY A 132 10.90 4.70 9.41
N VAL A 133 9.80 5.18 9.98
CA VAL A 133 9.01 4.42 10.97
C VAL A 133 8.42 3.15 10.35
N TYR A 134 7.82 3.24 9.16
CA TYR A 134 7.28 2.06 8.48
C TYR A 134 8.36 1.03 8.11
N ALA A 135 9.55 1.49 7.70
CA ALA A 135 10.69 0.61 7.47
C ALA A 135 11.14 -0.08 8.77
N TRP A 136 11.22 0.66 9.88
CA TRP A 136 11.57 0.12 11.20
C TRP A 136 10.53 -0.88 11.72
N ILE A 137 9.23 -0.61 11.53
CA ILE A 137 8.16 -1.57 11.85
C ILE A 137 8.32 -2.82 10.98
N GLY A 138 8.49 -2.66 9.67
CA GLY A 138 8.60 -3.79 8.74
C GLY A 138 9.73 -4.76 9.08
N ILE A 139 10.94 -4.24 9.41
CA ILE A 139 12.06 -5.11 9.78
C ILE A 139 11.84 -5.80 11.12
N ASN A 140 11.33 -5.09 12.14
CA ASN A 140 11.07 -5.68 13.46
C ASN A 140 9.93 -6.71 13.42
N PHE A 141 8.91 -6.48 12.59
CA PHE A 141 7.83 -7.42 12.35
C PHE A 141 8.35 -8.73 11.76
N VAL A 142 9.18 -8.67 10.72
CA VAL A 142 9.76 -9.89 10.09
C VAL A 142 10.75 -10.61 11.02
N LEU A 143 11.37 -9.88 11.96
CA LEU A 143 12.29 -10.44 12.96
C LEU A 143 11.58 -10.95 14.24
N GLY A 144 10.24 -10.96 14.28
CA GLY A 144 9.46 -11.42 15.43
C GLY A 144 9.59 -10.53 16.68
N LYS A 145 10.02 -9.28 16.53
CA LYS A 145 10.26 -8.37 17.69
C LYS A 145 9.00 -7.76 18.30
N PHE A 146 7.84 -8.07 17.73
CA PHE A 146 6.53 -7.70 18.27
C PHE A 146 5.78 -8.91 18.84
N GLU A 147 6.37 -10.10 18.81
CA GLU A 147 5.83 -11.26 19.53
C GLU A 147 6.14 -11.04 21.01
N HIS A 148 5.10 -10.90 21.83
CA HIS A 148 5.27 -10.84 23.27
C HIS A 148 5.56 -12.25 23.80
N MET A 149 6.59 -12.38 24.64
CA MET A 149 6.77 -13.61 25.40
C MET A 149 5.71 -13.63 26.50
N ASP A 150 5.00 -14.75 26.65
CA ASP A 150 4.09 -14.93 27.77
C ASP A 150 4.91 -14.92 29.08
N GLU A 151 4.50 -14.11 30.07
CA GLU A 151 5.17 -14.00 31.38
C GLU A 151 5.17 -15.34 32.19
N GLU A 152 4.58 -16.41 31.67
CA GLU A 152 4.54 -17.74 32.31
C GLU A 152 5.83 -18.55 32.13
N ASP A 153 6.73 -18.18 31.22
CA ASP A 153 8.00 -18.89 31.00
C ASP A 153 9.17 -18.40 31.89
N GLU A 154 8.93 -17.40 32.76
CA GLU A 154 9.93 -16.86 33.71
C GLU A 154 9.71 -17.31 35.19
N ALA A 155 8.81 -18.26 35.46
CA ALA A 155 8.49 -18.75 36.82
C ALA A 155 9.06 -20.13 37.17
#